data_AF-A0AAE1EGA2-F1
#
_entry.id   AF-A0AAE1EGA2-F1
#
_cell.length_a   1.000
_cell.length_b   1.000
_cell.length_c   1.000
_cell.angle_alpha   90.00
_cell.angle_beta   90.00
_cell.angle_gamma   90.00
#
_symmetry.space_group_name_H-M   'P 1'
#
loop_
_entity.id
_entity.type
_entity.pdbx_description
1 polymer ?
#
loop_
_entity_poly.entity_id
_entity_poly.type
_entity_poly.pdbx_seq_one_letter_code
_entity_poly.pdbx_strand_id
1 'polypeptide(L)'
;MFSRKAAAGLINPETLPPTESAAARHSLRAYLQTGDWLLLQSMSLNPSEFGWIVGVHWYDPVPTLDLIAPEELLQFTSCNCSGDCSTRWCRCKKNGLRFISACGGCKGITCKNYIHDDAESGEHSDLDF
;
A
#
# COMPACT_ATOMS: atom_id res chain seq x y z
N MET A 1 -19.70 -3.53 3.80
CA MET A 1 -19.14 -4.32 2.66
C MET A 1 -18.61 -3.33 1.63
N PHE A 2 -17.30 -3.18 1.50
CA PHE A 2 -16.71 -2.34 0.45
C PHE A 2 -16.41 -3.22 -0.78
N SER A 3 -17.02 -2.88 -1.92
CA SER A 3 -16.88 -3.62 -3.17
C SER A 3 -15.54 -3.26 -3.84
N ARG A 4 -14.66 -4.24 -4.04
CA ARG A 4 -13.42 -4.07 -4.79
C ARG A 4 -13.75 -4.01 -6.29
N LYS A 5 -14.03 -2.81 -6.80
CA LYS A 5 -13.97 -2.54 -8.24
C LYS A 5 -12.66 -1.83 -8.54
N ALA A 6 -11.86 -2.38 -9.46
CA ALA A 6 -10.78 -1.62 -10.07
C ALA A 6 -11.41 -0.49 -10.89
N ALA A 7 -11.04 0.76 -10.62
CA ALA A 7 -11.59 1.89 -11.35
C ALA A 7 -11.03 1.90 -12.77
N ALA A 8 -11.91 1.67 -13.76
CA ALA A 8 -11.60 1.89 -15.17
C ALA A 8 -11.84 3.38 -15.49
N GLY A 9 -10.85 4.24 -15.23
CA GLY A 9 -10.91 5.68 -15.51
C GLY A 9 -9.90 6.51 -14.69
N LEU A 10 -9.78 7.81 -15.00
CA LEU A 10 -9.03 8.75 -14.18
C LEU A 10 -9.70 8.84 -12.80
N ILE A 11 -9.05 8.30 -11.78
CA ILE A 11 -9.54 8.39 -10.40
C ILE A 11 -9.29 9.80 -9.91
N ASN A 12 -10.34 10.51 -9.51
CA ASN A 12 -10.19 11.76 -8.78
C ASN A 12 -9.95 11.40 -7.30
N PRO A 13 -8.76 11.66 -6.72
CA PRO A 13 -8.41 11.22 -5.37
C PRO A 13 -9.40 11.70 -4.31
N GLU A 14 -9.98 12.89 -4.51
CA GLU A 14 -10.96 13.51 -3.60
C GLU A 14 -12.26 12.71 -3.45
N THR A 15 -12.55 11.81 -4.40
CA THR A 15 -13.74 10.96 -4.36
C THR A 15 -13.54 9.66 -3.60
N LEU A 16 -12.28 9.36 -3.22
CA LEU A 16 -11.97 8.18 -2.45
C LEU A 16 -12.35 8.40 -0.97
N PRO A 17 -12.91 7.39 -0.30
CA PRO A 17 -13.05 7.47 1.15
C PRO A 17 -11.66 7.59 1.79
N PRO A 18 -11.53 8.30 2.93
CA PRO A 18 -10.28 8.35 3.65
C PRO A 18 -9.84 6.95 4.09
N THR A 19 -8.52 6.71 4.13
CA THR A 19 -8.00 5.50 4.77
C THR A 19 -8.28 5.55 6.28
N GLU A 20 -8.23 4.40 6.94
CA GLU A 20 -8.43 4.31 8.39
C GLU A 20 -7.46 5.22 9.16
N SER A 21 -6.18 5.20 8.79
CA SER A 21 -5.14 6.05 9.40
C SER A 21 -5.38 7.54 9.14
N ALA A 22 -5.82 7.91 7.94
CA ALA A 22 -6.18 9.29 7.63
C ALA A 22 -7.39 9.78 8.45
N ALA A 23 -8.41 8.94 8.59
CA ALA A 23 -9.57 9.23 9.42
C ALA A 23 -9.19 9.36 10.90
N ALA A 24 -8.34 8.48 11.42
CA ALA A 24 -7.85 8.55 12.81
C ALA A 24 -7.06 9.85 13.06
N ARG A 25 -6.16 10.22 12.14
CA ARG A 25 -5.39 11.47 12.23
C ARG A 25 -6.29 12.71 12.18
N HIS A 26 -7.32 12.70 11.33
CA HIS A 26 -8.32 13.75 11.29
C HIS A 26 -9.08 13.87 12.62
N SER A 27 -9.54 12.75 13.18
CA SER A 27 -10.25 12.73 14.47
C SER A 27 -9.42 13.31 15.62
N LEU A 28 -8.12 13.02 15.67
CA LEU A 28 -7.21 13.60 16.68
C LEU A 28 -7.12 15.12 16.57
N ARG A 29 -6.99 15.66 15.36
CA ARG A 29 -6.94 17.11 15.14
C ARG A 29 -8.26 17.77 15.48
N ALA A 30 -9.38 17.16 15.10
CA ALA A 30 -10.71 17.65 15.46
C ALA A 30 -10.89 17.67 16.98
N TYR A 31 -10.44 16.63 17.69
CA TYR A 31 -10.48 16.57 19.14
C TYR A 31 -9.68 17.71 19.78
N LEU A 32 -8.43 17.92 19.36
CA LEU A 32 -7.60 19.04 19.84
C LEU A 32 -8.32 20.38 19.65
N GLN A 33 -8.85 20.63 18.45
CA GLN A 33 -9.55 21.86 18.12
C GLN A 33 -10.78 22.09 19.01
N THR A 34 -11.57 21.04 19.26
CA THR A 34 -12.74 21.12 20.14
C THR A 34 -12.33 21.32 21.60
N GLY A 35 -11.22 20.73 22.03
CA GLY A 35 -10.65 20.94 23.37
C GLY A 35 -10.24 22.39 23.58
N ASP A 36 -9.55 22.99 22.60
CA ASP A 36 -9.13 24.39 22.66
C ASP A 36 -10.33 25.34 22.77
N TRP A 37 -11.42 25.06 22.04
CA TRP A 37 -12.66 25.84 22.11
C TRP A 37 -13.35 25.72 23.47
N LEU A 38 -13.46 24.51 24.01
CA LEU A 38 -14.17 24.26 25.27
C LEU A 38 -13.38 24.75 26.48
N LEU A 39 -12.06 24.61 26.46
CA LEU A 39 -11.20 24.92 27.59
C LEU A 39 -10.60 26.32 27.51
N LEU A 40 -10.93 27.12 26.48
CA LEU A 40 -10.37 28.45 26.24
C LEU A 40 -8.84 28.48 26.37
N GLN A 41 -8.17 27.44 25.85
CA GLN A 41 -6.71 27.23 25.94
C GLN A 41 -6.14 27.15 27.37
N SER A 42 -6.97 26.93 28.40
CA SER A 42 -6.49 26.75 29.79
C SER A 42 -5.69 25.46 30.00
N MET A 43 -5.87 24.48 29.12
CA MET A 43 -5.09 23.25 29.08
C MET A 43 -4.22 23.23 27.84
N SER A 44 -2.90 23.17 28.03
CA SER A 44 -1.93 23.11 26.94
C SER A 44 -1.77 21.66 26.47
N LEU A 45 -2.51 21.27 25.44
CA LEU A 45 -2.31 20.00 24.74
C LEU A 45 -1.20 20.15 23.68
N ASN A 46 -0.30 19.17 23.58
CA ASN A 46 0.79 19.20 22.62
C ASN A 46 0.29 18.82 21.21
N PRO A 47 0.27 19.73 20.22
CA PRO A 47 -0.29 19.43 18.90
C PRO A 47 0.35 18.22 18.20
N SER A 48 1.63 17.94 18.49
CA SER A 48 2.36 16.80 17.92
C SER A 48 1.75 15.44 18.29
N GLU A 49 1.04 15.36 19.43
CA GLU A 49 0.33 14.16 19.86
C GLU A 49 -1.03 14.00 19.16
N PHE A 50 -1.52 15.07 18.54
CA PHE A 50 -2.86 15.14 17.94
C PHE A 50 -2.83 15.25 16.41
N GLY A 51 -1.81 14.68 15.78
CA GLY A 51 -1.77 14.59 14.32
C GLY A 51 -1.29 15.86 13.62
N TRP A 52 -0.50 16.67 14.30
CA TRP A 52 0.29 17.77 13.73
C TRP A 52 1.79 17.44 13.79
N ILE A 53 2.58 18.08 12.95
CA ILE A 53 4.05 18.13 13.03
C ILE A 53 4.49 19.58 13.10
N VAL A 54 5.57 19.84 13.83
CA VAL A 54 6.16 21.18 13.93
C VAL A 54 6.95 21.45 12.64
N GLY A 55 6.44 22.35 11.81
CA GLY A 55 7.17 22.92 10.69
C GLY A 55 8.04 24.10 11.12
N VAL A 56 8.74 24.70 10.16
CA VAL A 56 9.64 25.85 10.42
C VAL A 56 8.88 27.10 10.87
N HIS A 57 7.65 27.27 10.38
CA HIS A 57 6.85 28.48 10.60
C HIS A 57 5.45 28.20 11.14
N TRP A 58 4.91 27.00 10.90
CA TRP A 58 3.56 26.61 11.31
C TRP A 58 3.50 25.12 11.61
N TYR A 59 2.38 24.69 12.21
CA TYR A 59 2.07 23.27 12.36
C TYR A 59 1.48 22.73 11.06
N ASP A 60 2.08 21.67 10.51
CA ASP A 60 1.55 20.98 9.34
C ASP A 60 0.72 19.76 9.78
N PRO A 61 -0.44 19.51 9.17
CA PRO A 61 -1.24 18.35 9.51
C PRO A 61 -0.55 17.07 9.01
N VAL A 62 -0.52 16.03 9.84
CA VAL A 62 -0.08 14.69 9.42
C VAL A 62 -1.26 14.02 8.70
N PRO A 63 -1.22 13.83 7.38
CA PRO A 63 -2.39 13.34 6.63
C PRO A 63 -2.70 11.88 6.96
N THR A 64 -1.67 11.02 7.03
CA THR A 64 -1.77 9.59 7.34
C THR A 64 -0.44 9.11 7.92
N LEU A 65 -0.45 8.01 8.68
CA LEU A 65 0.77 7.25 9.00
C LEU A 65 1.01 6.08 8.06
N ASP A 66 0.03 5.77 7.21
CA ASP A 66 0.16 4.66 6.29
C ASP A 66 1.28 4.95 5.30
N LEU A 67 2.02 3.90 4.95
CA LEU A 67 2.93 3.95 3.81
C LEU A 67 2.12 4.21 2.54
N ILE A 68 2.72 4.93 1.59
CA ILE A 68 2.10 5.27 0.30
C ILE A 68 1.65 3.99 -0.44
N ALA A 69 2.40 2.89 -0.26
CA ALA A 69 2.05 1.56 -0.72
C ALA A 69 2.70 0.52 0.21
N PRO A 70 2.22 -0.74 0.21
CA PRO A 70 2.92 -1.84 0.87
C PRO A 70 4.37 -1.97 0.37
N GLU A 71 5.30 -2.27 1.27
CA GLU A 71 6.73 -2.36 0.97
C GLU A 71 7.01 -3.39 -0.15
N GLU A 72 6.27 -4.49 -0.16
CA GLU A 72 6.37 -5.55 -1.16
C GLU A 72 5.98 -5.05 -2.55
N LEU A 73 5.04 -4.11 -2.61
CA LEU A 73 4.60 -3.45 -3.84
C LEU A 73 5.64 -2.43 -4.33
N LEU A 74 6.40 -1.79 -3.44
CA LEU A 74 7.49 -0.88 -3.82
C LEU A 74 8.74 -1.63 -4.32
N GLN A 75 8.99 -2.82 -3.79
CA GLN A 75 10.06 -3.72 -4.23
C GLN A 75 9.71 -4.45 -5.54
N PHE A 76 8.46 -4.34 -5.99
CA PHE A 76 7.97 -4.97 -7.19
C PHE A 76 8.67 -4.41 -8.44
N THR A 77 9.35 -5.28 -9.18
CA THR A 77 10.08 -4.89 -10.40
C THR A 77 9.61 -5.70 -11.59
N SER A 78 9.06 -5.01 -12.60
CA SER A 78 8.76 -5.61 -13.89
C SER A 78 10.01 -5.59 -14.78
N CYS A 79 10.17 -6.62 -15.61
CA CYS A 79 11.21 -6.66 -16.62
C CYS A 79 10.65 -6.28 -17.99
N ASN A 80 11.50 -5.69 -18.83
CA ASN A 80 11.20 -5.44 -20.24
C ASN A 80 12.12 -6.28 -21.14
N CYS A 81 12.38 -7.54 -20.76
CA CYS A 81 13.26 -8.42 -21.49
C CYS A 81 12.64 -8.84 -22.82
N SER A 82 13.39 -8.70 -23.92
CA SER A 82 12.98 -9.20 -25.24
C SER A 82 13.14 -10.72 -25.40
N GLY A 83 13.88 -11.37 -24.50
CA GLY A 83 14.13 -12.82 -24.50
C GLY A 83 13.28 -13.60 -23.50
N ASP A 84 13.56 -14.89 -23.38
CA ASP A 84 12.79 -15.87 -22.60
C ASP A 84 12.95 -15.75 -21.07
N CYS A 85 13.61 -14.71 -20.55
CA CYS A 85 13.86 -14.51 -19.11
C CYS A 85 14.56 -15.70 -18.41
N SER A 86 15.31 -16.53 -19.15
CA SER A 86 16.03 -17.68 -18.59
C SER A 86 17.26 -17.31 -17.77
N THR A 87 17.90 -16.18 -18.06
CA THR A 87 19.17 -15.77 -17.44
C THR A 87 18.98 -14.75 -16.32
N ARG A 88 20.02 -14.56 -15.48
CA ARG A 88 20.06 -13.52 -14.44
C ARG A 88 20.07 -12.08 -14.97
N TRP A 89 20.06 -11.89 -16.29
CA TRP A 89 19.89 -10.59 -16.93
C TRP A 89 18.43 -10.11 -16.87
N CYS A 90 17.48 -11.03 -16.66
CA CYS A 90 16.11 -10.68 -16.32
C CYS A 90 16.06 -10.07 -14.92
N ARG A 91 15.55 -8.83 -14.81
CA ARG A 91 15.48 -8.09 -13.55
C ARG A 91 14.54 -8.75 -12.54
N CYS A 92 13.42 -9.32 -13.00
CA CYS A 92 12.53 -10.12 -12.16
C CYS A 92 13.29 -11.32 -11.57
N LYS A 93 13.92 -12.14 -12.42
CA LYS A 93 14.67 -13.32 -11.98
C LYS A 93 15.86 -12.96 -11.06
N LYS A 94 16.54 -11.85 -11.34
CA LYS A 94 17.63 -11.33 -10.50
C LYS A 94 17.15 -10.98 -9.10
N ASN A 95 15.97 -10.38 -8.99
CA ASN A 95 15.35 -10.00 -7.72
C ASN A 95 14.53 -11.15 -7.10
N GLY A 96 14.65 -12.37 -7.60
CA GLY A 96 13.91 -13.54 -7.11
C GLY A 96 12.41 -13.53 -7.46
N LEU A 97 11.95 -12.58 -8.27
CA LEU A 97 10.57 -12.49 -8.71
C LEU A 97 10.32 -13.39 -9.92
N ARG A 98 9.21 -14.12 -9.90
CA ARG A 98 8.67 -14.83 -11.07
C ARG A 98 8.00 -13.85 -12.03
N PHE A 99 7.62 -14.34 -13.21
CA PHE A 99 6.89 -13.55 -14.20
C PHE A 99 5.67 -12.92 -13.55
N ILE A 100 5.50 -11.62 -13.78
CA ILE A 100 4.28 -10.94 -13.43
C ILE A 100 3.68 -10.34 -14.70
N SER A 101 2.36 -10.22 -14.75
CA SER A 101 1.60 -9.65 -15.87
C SER A 101 2.06 -8.24 -16.28
N ALA A 102 2.74 -7.51 -15.39
CA ALA A 102 3.34 -6.20 -15.66
C ALA A 102 4.64 -6.25 -16.49
N CYS A 103 5.22 -7.43 -16.76
CA CYS A 103 6.43 -7.57 -17.57
C CYS A 103 6.12 -7.36 -19.07
N GLY A 104 6.70 -6.32 -19.67
CA GLY A 104 6.32 -5.87 -21.01
C GLY A 104 6.83 -6.75 -22.16
N GLY A 105 8.05 -7.27 -22.05
CA GLY A 105 8.75 -7.87 -23.20
C GLY A 105 8.43 -9.35 -23.45
N CYS A 106 8.42 -10.18 -22.40
CA CYS A 106 8.19 -11.62 -22.54
C CYS A 106 6.69 -12.01 -22.58
N LYS A 107 5.80 -11.11 -22.13
CA LYS A 107 4.33 -11.24 -22.13
C LYS A 107 3.78 -12.58 -21.61
N GLY A 108 4.57 -13.31 -20.83
CA GLY A 108 4.19 -14.61 -20.26
C GLY A 108 4.21 -15.79 -21.25
N ILE A 109 4.23 -15.54 -22.56
CA ILE A 109 4.12 -16.60 -23.58
C ILE A 109 5.45 -17.33 -23.78
N THR A 110 6.56 -16.58 -23.87
CA THR A 110 7.91 -17.15 -24.06
C THR A 110 8.76 -17.07 -22.78
N CYS A 111 8.17 -16.60 -21.69
CA CYS A 111 8.86 -16.37 -20.43
C CYS A 111 9.11 -17.70 -19.70
N LYS A 112 10.35 -18.17 -19.64
CA LYS A 112 10.76 -19.32 -18.81
C LYS A 112 10.87 -18.99 -17.31
N ASN A 113 10.58 -17.76 -16.92
CA ASN A 113 10.45 -17.36 -15.52
C ASN A 113 8.98 -17.38 -15.06
N TYR A 114 8.08 -18.12 -15.73
CA TYR A 114 6.65 -18.16 -15.40
C TYR A 114 6.32 -19.05 -14.18
N ILE A 115 5.09 -18.92 -13.68
CA ILE A 115 4.57 -19.74 -12.58
C ILE A 115 4.39 -21.17 -13.10
N HIS A 116 5.14 -22.13 -12.54
CA HIS A 116 4.74 -23.53 -12.58
C HIS A 116 3.87 -23.77 -11.35
N ASP A 117 2.62 -24.18 -11.56
CA ASP A 117 1.79 -24.70 -10.47
C ASP A 117 2.39 -26.05 -10.05
N ASP A 118 3.30 -26.02 -9.08
CA ASP A 118 3.68 -27.23 -8.35
C ASP A 118 2.53 -27.50 -7.37
N ALA A 119 1.50 -28.20 -7.88
CA ALA A 119 0.42 -28.74 -7.07
C ALA A 119 0.97 -29.82 -6.13
N GLU A 120 1.40 -29.44 -4.93
CA GLU A 120 1.61 -30.39 -3.84
C GLU A 120 0.23 -30.86 -3.35
N SER A 121 -0.10 -32.10 -3.72
CA SER A 121 -1.16 -32.91 -3.13
C SER A 121 -0.81 -33.17 -1.65
N GLY A 122 -1.30 -32.33 -0.75
CA GLY A 122 -1.36 -32.62 0.68
C GLY A 122 -2.67 -33.33 1.00
N GLU A 123 -2.59 -34.62 1.34
CA GLU A 123 -3.70 -35.45 1.79
C GLU A 123 -4.38 -34.81 3.02
N HIS A 124 -5.70 -34.59 2.91
CA HIS A 124 -6.55 -34.20 4.01
C HIS A 124 -6.90 -35.45 4.82
N SER A 125 -6.24 -35.66 5.97
CA SER A 125 -6.76 -36.60 6.97
C SER A 125 -7.83 -35.88 7.79
N ASP A 126 -9.08 -36.25 7.53
CA ASP A 126 -10.25 -35.89 8.33
C ASP A 126 -10.05 -36.33 9.79
N LEU A 127 -10.14 -35.37 10.72
CA LEU A 127 -10.44 -35.64 12.12
C LEU A 127 -11.79 -35.02 12.43
N ASP A 128 -12.82 -35.85 12.34
CA ASP A 128 -14.16 -35.57 12.84
C ASP A 128 -14.14 -35.45 14.38
N PHE A 129 -14.91 -34.48 14.88
CA PHE A 129 -15.19 -34.25 16.29
C PHE A 129 -16.50 -34.94 16.69
#